data_AF-A0A1Y1JPI7-F1
#
_entry.id   AF-A0A1Y1JPI7-F1
#
_cell.length_a   1.000
_cell.length_b   1.000
_cell.length_c   1.000
_cell.angle_alpha   90.00
_cell.angle_beta   90.00
_cell.angle_gamma   90.00
#
_symmetry.space_group_name_H-M   'P 1'
#
loop_
_entity.id
_entity.type
_entity.pdbx_description
1 polymer ?
#
loop_
_entity_poly.entity_id
_entity_poly.type
_entity_poly.pdbx_seq_one_letter_code
_entity_poly.pdbx_strand_id
1 'polypeptide(L)'
;MVLSEENNWCIKHLGSTNEEDIKLYNKIAIFFKSLKDELDKEVKKRGCYYFRHWLQDKISKKYYHRKNIAKNNPVAEKLFDFVSSDSTSLINEPACSGNTYAYPKDWKEEKELHDYFENYEYIKCDNSDKIACEKYVHYVNYIDSIYKENFERCCDEEDFFGLKCDPYFKCENMYKPGDLLNKLKIQLELISNNGGKAREDVAITEKKTTFTVIVKKIYQLMIQKIYIWILN
;
A
#
# COMPACT_ATOMS: atom_id res chain seq x y z
N MET A 1 -11.75 -6.86 -24.46
CA MET A 1 -11.57 -5.44 -24.81
C MET A 1 -10.13 -5.26 -25.21
N VAL A 2 -9.90 -4.73 -26.41
CA VAL A 2 -8.59 -4.63 -27.06
C VAL A 2 -7.98 -3.27 -26.72
N LEU A 3 -6.67 -3.19 -26.51
CA LEU A 3 -5.90 -1.98 -26.14
C LEU A 3 -6.22 -0.73 -27.00
N SER A 4 -6.73 -0.89 -28.22
CA SER A 4 -7.14 0.20 -29.11
C SER A 4 -8.45 0.90 -28.66
N GLU A 5 -9.38 0.18 -28.02
CA GLU A 5 -10.61 0.77 -27.47
C GLU A 5 -10.33 1.55 -26.18
N GLU A 6 -9.34 1.10 -25.39
CA GLU A 6 -8.92 1.73 -24.12
C GLU A 6 -8.21 3.09 -24.35
N ASN A 7 -7.36 3.18 -25.38
CA ASN A 7 -6.69 4.44 -25.72
C ASN A 7 -7.67 5.53 -26.17
N ASN A 8 -8.72 5.15 -26.89
CA ASN A 8 -9.76 6.09 -27.33
C ASN A 8 -10.57 6.62 -26.15
N TRP A 9 -10.77 5.80 -25.10
CA TRP A 9 -11.42 6.24 -23.88
C TRP A 9 -10.58 7.29 -23.13
N CYS A 10 -9.27 7.06 -22.93
CA CYS A 10 -8.38 8.04 -22.28
C CYS A 10 -8.45 9.41 -22.95
N ILE A 11 -8.28 9.43 -24.27
CA ILE A 11 -8.26 10.68 -25.04
C ILE A 11 -9.61 11.39 -24.92
N LYS A 12 -10.72 10.65 -25.00
CA LYS A 12 -12.07 11.20 -24.92
C LYS A 12 -12.47 11.69 -23.53
N HIS A 13 -12.09 10.98 -22.47
CA HIS A 13 -12.58 11.23 -21.09
C HIS A 13 -11.57 12.00 -20.26
N LEU A 14 -10.29 11.58 -20.26
CA LEU A 14 -9.22 12.31 -19.57
C LEU A 14 -8.80 13.57 -20.35
N GLY A 15 -8.97 13.58 -21.68
CA GLY A 15 -8.51 14.68 -22.52
C GLY A 15 -6.99 14.75 -22.62
N SER A 16 -6.30 13.62 -22.39
CA SER A 16 -4.85 13.53 -22.42
C SER A 16 -4.39 12.53 -23.49
N THR A 17 -3.38 12.93 -24.25
CA THR A 17 -2.64 12.09 -25.21
C THR A 17 -1.28 11.64 -24.65
N ASN A 18 -0.96 12.00 -23.40
CA ASN A 18 0.29 11.64 -22.74
C ASN A 18 0.35 10.13 -22.48
N GLU A 19 1.42 9.47 -22.94
CA GLU A 19 1.56 8.02 -22.87
C GLU A 19 1.54 7.48 -21.43
N GLU A 20 2.11 8.22 -20.47
CA GLU A 20 2.10 7.81 -19.07
C GLU A 20 0.70 7.96 -18.44
N ASP A 21 -0.12 8.92 -18.88
CA ASP A 21 -1.51 9.05 -18.43
C ASP A 21 -2.35 7.86 -18.92
N ILE A 22 -2.14 7.47 -20.19
CA ILE A 22 -2.76 6.28 -20.79
C ILE A 22 -2.34 5.02 -20.02
N LYS A 23 -1.05 4.87 -19.71
CA LYS A 23 -0.54 3.76 -18.90
C LYS A 23 -1.13 3.74 -17.48
N LEU A 24 -1.32 4.90 -16.87
CA LEU A 24 -1.94 5.00 -15.54
C LEU A 24 -3.41 4.57 -15.59
N TYR A 25 -4.17 5.07 -16.55
CA TYR A 25 -5.56 4.69 -16.75
C TYR A 25 -5.73 3.18 -16.98
N ASN A 26 -4.95 2.58 -17.89
CA ASN A 26 -5.05 1.15 -18.17
C ASN A 26 -4.79 0.32 -16.90
N LYS A 27 -3.86 0.76 -16.04
CA LYS A 27 -3.63 0.11 -14.73
C LYS A 27 -4.84 0.23 -13.80
N ILE A 28 -5.50 1.40 -13.76
CA ILE A 28 -6.73 1.60 -12.98
C ILE A 28 -7.83 0.65 -13.46
N ALA A 29 -8.06 0.57 -14.77
CA ALA A 29 -9.06 -0.32 -15.35
C ALA A 29 -8.82 -1.80 -14.99
N ILE A 30 -7.56 -2.25 -14.98
CA ILE A 30 -7.18 -3.60 -14.55
C ILE A 30 -7.49 -3.83 -13.06
N PHE A 31 -7.18 -2.85 -12.19
CA PHE A 31 -7.53 -2.93 -10.77
C PHE A 31 -9.04 -3.04 -10.57
N PHE A 32 -9.82 -2.19 -11.26
CA PHE A 32 -11.28 -2.20 -11.18
C PHE A 32 -11.88 -3.53 -11.59
N LYS A 33 -11.42 -4.10 -12.71
CA LYS A 33 -11.88 -5.42 -13.13
C LYS A 33 -11.58 -6.49 -12.07
N SER A 34 -10.36 -6.47 -11.52
CA SER A 34 -9.95 -7.43 -10.49
C SER A 34 -10.79 -7.31 -9.22
N LEU A 35 -11.07 -6.09 -8.75
CA LEU A 35 -11.87 -5.84 -7.55
C LEU A 35 -13.37 -6.13 -7.75
N LYS A 36 -13.88 -5.89 -8.96
CA LYS A 36 -15.25 -6.25 -9.33
C LYS A 36 -15.48 -7.76 -9.29
N ASP A 37 -14.53 -8.51 -9.87
CA ASP A 37 -14.62 -9.96 -10.00
C ASP A 37 -14.29 -10.71 -8.68
N GLU A 38 -13.75 -10.01 -7.68
CA GLU A 38 -13.50 -10.57 -6.35
C GLU A 38 -14.82 -10.87 -5.62
N LEU A 39 -14.95 -12.05 -5.03
CA LEU A 39 -16.16 -12.50 -4.34
C LEU A 39 -16.00 -12.47 -2.82
N ASP A 40 -14.77 -12.58 -2.33
CA ASP A 40 -14.48 -12.43 -0.90
C ASP A 40 -14.56 -10.96 -0.50
N LYS A 41 -15.49 -10.64 0.40
CA LYS A 41 -15.75 -9.26 0.83
C LYS A 41 -14.55 -8.63 1.54
N GLU A 42 -13.85 -9.39 2.37
CA GLU A 42 -12.69 -8.87 3.12
C GLU A 42 -11.50 -8.65 2.20
N VAL A 43 -11.26 -9.58 1.27
CA VAL A 43 -10.21 -9.41 0.24
C VAL A 43 -10.54 -8.22 -0.65
N LYS A 44 -11.79 -8.06 -1.08
CA LYS A 44 -12.24 -6.92 -1.88
C LYS A 44 -12.02 -5.60 -1.14
N LYS A 45 -12.48 -5.51 0.12
CA LYS A 45 -12.33 -4.32 0.96
C LYS A 45 -10.87 -3.92 1.14
N ARG A 46 -9.98 -4.87 1.46
CA ARG A 46 -8.53 -4.61 1.55
C ARG A 46 -7.94 -4.18 0.22
N GLY A 47 -8.33 -4.85 -0.87
CA GLY A 47 -7.91 -4.50 -2.22
C GLY A 47 -8.32 -3.07 -2.61
N CYS A 48 -9.49 -2.62 -2.18
CA CYS A 48 -9.97 -1.26 -2.35
C CYS A 48 -9.10 -0.23 -1.61
N TYR A 49 -8.77 -0.46 -0.34
CA TYR A 49 -7.87 0.42 0.40
C TYR A 49 -6.48 0.49 -0.24
N TYR A 50 -5.91 -0.65 -0.62
CA TYR A 50 -4.65 -0.70 -1.35
C TYR A 50 -4.70 0.11 -2.65
N PHE A 51 -5.76 -0.09 -3.46
CA PHE A 51 -5.92 0.61 -4.72
C PHE A 51 -6.02 2.12 -4.51
N ARG A 52 -6.80 2.57 -3.53
CA ARG A 52 -6.97 3.99 -3.21
C ARG A 52 -5.63 4.65 -2.87
N HIS A 53 -4.87 4.07 -1.95
CA HIS A 53 -3.56 4.60 -1.54
C HIS A 53 -2.54 4.56 -2.66
N TRP A 54 -2.53 3.50 -3.45
CA TRP A 54 -1.68 3.40 -4.64
C TRP A 54 -2.00 4.50 -5.66
N LEU A 55 -3.28 4.72 -5.97
CA LEU A 55 -3.72 5.71 -6.94
C LEU A 55 -3.31 7.11 -6.48
N GLN A 56 -3.58 7.42 -5.22
CA GLN A 56 -3.22 8.69 -4.60
C GLN A 56 -1.70 8.95 -4.69
N ASP A 57 -0.84 7.99 -4.30
CA ASP A 57 0.62 8.13 -4.47
C ASP A 57 1.03 8.40 -5.92
N LYS A 58 0.42 7.71 -6.90
CA LYS A 58 0.72 7.94 -8.33
C LYS A 58 0.32 9.32 -8.79
N ILE A 59 -0.88 9.76 -8.44
CA ILE A 59 -1.40 11.08 -8.80
C ILE A 59 -0.56 12.18 -8.13
N SER A 60 -0.30 12.05 -6.82
CA SER A 60 0.54 12.98 -6.07
C SER A 60 1.94 13.11 -6.65
N LYS A 61 2.62 11.99 -6.92
CA LYS A 61 3.97 12.01 -7.50
C LYS A 61 3.98 12.69 -8.87
N LYS A 62 3.02 12.37 -9.73
CA LYS A 62 3.02 12.81 -11.13
C LYS A 62 2.56 14.25 -11.29
N TYR A 63 1.41 14.61 -10.73
CA TYR A 63 0.75 15.88 -11.03
C TYR A 63 0.97 16.95 -9.97
N TYR A 64 1.35 16.53 -8.75
CA TYR A 64 1.51 17.43 -7.61
C TYR A 64 2.94 17.45 -7.06
N HIS A 65 3.86 16.66 -7.63
CA HIS A 65 5.24 16.50 -7.16
C HIS A 65 5.36 16.27 -5.65
N ARG A 66 4.39 15.54 -5.05
CA ARG A 66 4.30 15.31 -3.60
C ARG A 66 4.21 16.61 -2.76
N LYS A 67 3.58 17.65 -3.31
CA LYS A 67 3.37 18.93 -2.64
C LYS A 67 1.90 19.29 -2.64
N ASN A 68 1.50 20.13 -1.69
CA ASN A 68 0.19 20.76 -1.70
C ASN A 68 0.22 21.94 -2.66
N ILE A 69 -0.16 21.70 -3.91
CA ILE A 69 -0.26 22.74 -4.92
C ILE A 69 -1.67 23.33 -4.87
N ALA A 70 -1.77 24.66 -4.80
CA ALA A 70 -3.06 25.37 -4.73
C ALA A 70 -3.91 25.23 -6.00
N LYS A 71 -3.25 24.96 -7.14
CA LYS A 71 -3.92 24.74 -8.43
C LYS A 71 -4.06 23.25 -8.68
N ASN A 72 -5.30 22.81 -8.81
CA ASN A 72 -5.59 21.43 -9.18
C ASN A 72 -5.12 21.12 -10.60
N ASN A 73 -4.71 19.86 -10.82
CA ASN A 73 -4.37 19.38 -12.14
C ASN A 73 -5.62 18.79 -12.81
N PRO A 74 -6.02 19.26 -14.01
CA PRO A 74 -7.27 18.85 -14.63
C PRO A 74 -7.30 17.37 -15.03
N VAL A 75 -6.15 16.75 -15.31
CA VAL A 75 -6.07 15.31 -15.59
C VAL A 75 -6.23 14.51 -14.29
N ALA A 76 -5.61 14.97 -13.20
CA ALA A 76 -5.77 14.34 -11.89
C ALA A 76 -7.22 14.39 -11.39
N GLU A 77 -7.90 15.53 -11.53
CA GLU A 77 -9.32 15.68 -11.18
C GLU A 77 -10.18 14.67 -11.93
N LYS A 78 -10.03 14.59 -13.25
CA LYS A 78 -10.78 13.62 -14.07
C LYS A 78 -10.49 12.17 -13.70
N LEU A 79 -9.26 11.85 -13.30
CA LEU A 79 -8.92 10.52 -12.81
C LEU A 79 -9.63 10.21 -11.49
N PHE A 80 -9.72 11.16 -10.56
CA PHE A 80 -10.47 10.99 -9.32
C PHE A 80 -11.97 10.90 -9.56
N ASP A 81 -12.53 11.73 -10.44
CA ASP A 81 -13.95 11.71 -10.79
C ASP A 81 -14.34 10.37 -11.42
N PHE A 82 -13.52 9.88 -12.36
CA PHE A 82 -13.66 8.55 -12.94
C PHE A 82 -13.66 7.48 -11.85
N VAL A 83 -12.68 7.49 -10.96
CA VAL A 83 -12.58 6.48 -9.91
C VAL A 83 -13.74 6.55 -8.93
N SER A 84 -14.19 7.75 -8.55
CA SER A 84 -15.32 7.95 -7.64
C SER A 84 -16.65 7.46 -8.23
N SER A 85 -16.93 7.82 -9.49
CA SER A 85 -18.17 7.43 -10.18
C SER A 85 -18.22 5.93 -10.52
N ASP A 86 -17.12 5.36 -11.01
CA ASP A 86 -17.06 3.95 -11.40
C ASP A 86 -16.94 3.02 -10.19
N SER A 87 -16.20 3.39 -9.14
CA SER A 87 -16.12 2.55 -7.92
C SER A 87 -17.49 2.33 -7.29
N THR A 88 -18.28 3.41 -7.22
CA THR A 88 -19.63 3.40 -6.65
C THR A 88 -20.58 2.52 -7.47
N SER A 89 -20.48 2.56 -8.80
CA SER A 89 -21.42 1.86 -9.69
C SER A 89 -21.00 0.42 -10.04
N LEU A 90 -19.70 0.13 -10.14
CA LEU A 90 -19.19 -1.15 -10.64
C LEU A 90 -18.70 -2.10 -9.54
N ILE A 91 -18.08 -1.59 -8.48
CA ILE A 91 -17.45 -2.42 -7.44
C ILE A 91 -18.40 -2.60 -6.25
N ASN A 92 -19.24 -1.59 -5.96
CA ASN A 92 -20.20 -1.58 -4.85
C ASN A 92 -19.56 -1.94 -3.50
N GLU A 93 -18.39 -1.34 -3.23
CA GLU A 93 -17.65 -1.49 -1.98
C GLU A 93 -17.26 -0.08 -1.47
N PRO A 94 -17.78 0.37 -0.32
CA PRO A 94 -17.49 1.70 0.22
C PRO A 94 -16.00 2.00 0.41
N ALA A 95 -15.17 1.00 0.72
CA ALA A 95 -13.72 1.19 0.84
C ALA A 95 -13.05 1.60 -0.49
N CYS A 96 -13.70 1.32 -1.63
CA CYS A 96 -13.24 1.74 -2.95
C CYS A 96 -13.64 3.18 -3.30
N SER A 97 -14.44 3.85 -2.46
CA SER A 97 -14.84 5.24 -2.72
C SER A 97 -13.60 6.14 -2.79
N GLY A 98 -13.53 6.95 -3.85
CA GLY A 98 -12.40 7.81 -4.16
C GLY A 98 -12.25 9.03 -3.24
N ASN A 99 -12.90 9.07 -2.08
CA ASN A 99 -12.90 10.25 -1.22
C ASN A 99 -11.48 10.58 -0.75
N THR A 100 -10.99 11.75 -1.15
CA THR A 100 -9.68 12.29 -0.79
C THR A 100 -9.81 13.19 0.43
N TYR A 101 -9.73 12.63 1.63
CA TYR A 101 -9.76 13.42 2.86
C TYR A 101 -8.42 14.05 3.23
N ALA A 102 -7.36 13.74 2.47
CA ALA A 102 -5.97 14.15 2.72
C ALA A 102 -5.36 14.91 1.55
N TYR A 103 -4.26 15.60 1.80
CA TYR A 103 -3.58 16.38 0.78
C TYR A 103 -2.54 15.57 0.01
N PRO A 104 -2.19 15.96 -1.24
CA PRO A 104 -1.21 15.23 -2.03
C PRO A 104 0.16 15.02 -1.37
N LYS A 105 0.60 15.94 -0.49
CA LYS A 105 1.86 15.76 0.25
C LYS A 105 1.81 14.56 1.21
N ASP A 106 0.63 14.28 1.78
CA ASP A 106 0.44 13.30 2.86
C ASP A 106 0.21 11.88 2.32
N TRP A 107 -0.34 11.74 1.11
CA TRP A 107 -0.70 10.44 0.52
C TRP A 107 0.45 9.43 0.39
N LYS A 108 1.71 9.90 0.35
CA LYS A 108 2.87 9.00 0.40
C LYS A 108 2.93 8.27 1.74
N GLU A 109 2.83 9.03 2.82
CA GLU A 109 2.96 8.52 4.18
C GLU A 109 1.76 7.65 4.55
N GLU A 110 0.55 8.07 4.18
CA GLU A 110 -0.65 7.25 4.35
C GLU A 110 -0.52 5.88 3.68
N LYS A 111 -0.04 5.86 2.42
CA LYS A 111 0.23 4.62 1.72
C LYS A 111 1.29 3.77 2.41
N GLU A 112 2.39 4.40 2.85
CA GLU A 112 3.49 3.68 3.51
C GLU A 112 3.09 3.08 4.85
N LEU A 113 2.23 3.77 5.60
CA LEU A 113 1.60 3.28 6.83
C LEU A 113 0.62 2.13 6.55
N HIS A 114 -0.29 2.31 5.59
CA HIS A 114 -1.19 1.23 5.16
C HIS A 114 -0.41 -0.04 4.80
N ASP A 115 0.61 0.10 3.94
CA ASP A 115 1.44 -1.01 3.52
C ASP A 115 2.18 -1.65 4.70
N TYR A 116 2.66 -0.86 5.67
CA TYR A 116 3.26 -1.38 6.88
C TYR A 116 2.28 -2.26 7.68
N PHE A 117 1.07 -1.76 7.95
CA PHE A 117 0.09 -2.50 8.74
C PHE A 117 -0.40 -3.78 8.06
N GLU A 118 -0.56 -3.76 6.73
CA GLU A 118 -0.92 -4.97 5.99
C GLU A 118 0.23 -5.97 5.95
N ASN A 119 1.49 -5.51 5.95
CA ASN A 119 2.67 -6.39 5.90
C ASN A 119 3.27 -6.75 7.26
N TYR A 120 2.75 -6.22 8.37
CA TYR A 120 3.36 -6.30 9.70
C TYR A 120 3.86 -7.72 10.07
N GLU A 121 3.01 -8.74 9.91
CA GLU A 121 3.35 -10.14 10.26
C GLU A 121 4.47 -10.77 9.41
N TYR A 122 4.75 -10.18 8.25
CA TYR A 122 5.76 -10.62 7.30
C TYR A 122 7.09 -9.87 7.47
N ILE A 123 7.12 -8.79 8.23
CA ILE A 123 8.34 -8.02 8.51
C ILE A 123 9.07 -8.70 9.67
N LYS A 124 9.95 -9.65 9.36
CA LYS A 124 10.75 -10.40 10.33
C LYS A 124 12.03 -10.91 9.68
N CYS A 125 13.08 -11.08 10.48
CA CYS A 125 14.35 -11.60 9.96
C CYS A 125 14.44 -13.13 9.96
N ASP A 126 13.41 -13.83 10.44
CA ASP A 126 13.35 -15.29 10.47
C ASP A 126 13.47 -15.84 9.03
N ASN A 127 14.56 -16.54 8.74
CA ASN A 127 14.91 -17.07 7.41
C ASN A 127 15.34 -16.01 6.36
N SER A 128 15.69 -14.80 6.79
CA SER A 128 16.29 -13.79 5.92
C SER A 128 17.82 -13.77 6.08
N ASP A 129 18.54 -13.43 5.02
CA ASP A 129 19.96 -13.09 5.15
C ASP A 129 20.15 -11.73 5.85
N LYS A 130 21.40 -11.42 6.20
CA LYS A 130 21.77 -10.17 6.89
C LYS A 130 21.29 -8.93 6.11
N ILE A 131 21.46 -8.91 4.78
CA ILE A 131 21.14 -7.76 3.93
C ILE A 131 19.63 -7.52 3.90
N ALA A 132 18.84 -8.58 3.80
CA ALA A 132 17.38 -8.52 3.85
C ALA A 132 16.90 -8.04 5.23
N CYS A 133 17.49 -8.53 6.32
CA CYS A 133 17.18 -8.08 7.67
C CYS A 133 17.52 -6.59 7.89
N GLU A 134 18.68 -6.13 7.39
CA GLU A 134 19.06 -4.70 7.41
C GLU A 134 18.02 -3.82 6.71
N LYS A 135 17.47 -4.27 5.58
CA LYS A 135 16.40 -3.55 4.87
C LYS A 135 15.14 -3.45 5.71
N TYR A 136 14.75 -4.50 6.43
CA TYR A 136 13.61 -4.43 7.35
C TYR A 136 13.85 -3.45 8.49
N VAL A 137 15.05 -3.47 9.10
CA VAL A 137 15.41 -2.51 10.15
C VAL A 137 15.31 -1.08 9.64
N HIS A 138 15.89 -0.78 8.47
CA HIS A 138 15.84 0.55 7.87
C HIS A 138 14.40 0.96 7.55
N TYR A 139 13.62 0.08 6.94
CA TYR A 139 12.22 0.33 6.60
C TYR A 139 11.38 0.63 7.85
N VAL A 140 11.45 -0.21 8.89
CA VAL A 140 10.66 -0.01 10.11
C VAL A 140 11.12 1.24 10.87
N ASN A 141 12.41 1.57 10.85
CA ASN A 141 12.90 2.83 11.44
C ASN A 141 12.32 4.07 10.75
N TYR A 142 12.20 4.03 9.42
CA TYR A 142 11.51 5.08 8.67
C TYR A 142 10.02 5.15 9.02
N ILE A 143 9.34 3.99 9.05
CA ILE A 143 7.92 3.91 9.41
C ILE A 143 7.67 4.42 10.84
N ASP A 144 8.55 4.14 11.79
CA ASP A 144 8.42 4.63 13.18
C ASP A 144 8.33 6.16 13.26
N SER A 145 9.05 6.85 12.38
CA SER A 145 9.05 8.32 12.34
C SER A 145 7.69 8.84 11.89
N ILE A 146 7.17 8.35 10.76
CA ILE A 146 5.85 8.76 10.24
C ILE A 146 4.69 8.24 11.10
N TYR A 147 4.85 7.10 11.78
CA TYR A 147 3.84 6.55 12.68
C TYR A 147 3.60 7.47 13.86
N LYS A 148 4.66 7.99 14.49
CA LYS A 148 4.54 8.91 15.64
C LYS A 148 3.75 10.16 15.29
N GLU A 149 4.05 10.77 14.14
CA GLU A 149 3.34 11.97 13.65
C GLU A 149 1.87 11.71 13.31
N ASN A 150 1.53 10.48 12.90
CA ASN A 150 0.15 10.09 12.58
C ASN A 150 -0.61 9.56 13.81
N PHE A 151 0.08 8.99 14.81
CA PHE A 151 -0.55 8.43 16.00
C PHE A 151 -1.28 9.50 16.81
N GLU A 152 -0.64 10.65 17.05
CA GLU A 152 -1.26 11.79 17.73
C GLU A 152 -2.52 12.28 16.99
N ARG A 153 -2.48 12.29 15.65
CA ARG A 153 -3.63 12.75 14.82
C ARG A 153 -4.75 11.73 14.70
N CYS A 154 -4.45 10.45 14.80
CA CYS A 154 -5.37 9.37 14.44
C CYS A 154 -5.90 8.58 15.63
N CYS A 155 -5.24 8.62 16.79
CA CYS A 155 -5.53 7.76 17.92
C CYS A 155 -5.90 8.50 19.21
N ASP A 156 -5.77 9.82 19.25
CA ASP A 156 -6.25 10.61 20.38
C ASP A 156 -7.78 10.79 20.31
N GLU A 157 -8.46 10.42 21.40
CA GLU A 157 -9.91 10.15 21.47
C GLU A 157 -10.82 11.39 21.27
N GLU A 158 -10.27 12.60 21.21
CA GLU A 158 -11.07 13.83 21.13
C GLU A 158 -11.47 14.23 19.69
N ASP A 159 -10.98 13.54 18.67
CA ASP A 159 -11.04 14.06 17.31
C ASP A 159 -11.93 13.25 16.34
N PHE A 160 -12.75 13.99 15.57
CA PHE A 160 -13.55 13.51 14.43
C PHE A 160 -12.69 12.94 13.28
N PHE A 161 -11.36 12.88 13.46
CA PHE A 161 -10.36 12.42 12.50
C PHE A 161 -10.15 10.90 12.51
N GLY A 162 -10.58 10.16 13.54
CA GLY A 162 -10.45 8.69 13.57
C GLY A 162 -11.01 8.01 12.31
N LEU A 163 -12.22 8.39 11.90
CA LEU A 163 -12.86 7.88 10.67
C LEU A 163 -12.07 8.19 9.37
N LYS A 164 -11.23 9.23 9.36
CA LYS A 164 -10.37 9.58 8.22
C LYS A 164 -9.11 8.73 8.18
N CYS A 165 -8.64 8.26 9.34
CA CYS A 165 -7.42 7.46 9.48
C CYS A 165 -7.66 5.96 9.32
N ASP A 166 -8.86 5.46 9.61
CA ASP A 166 -9.25 4.04 9.47
C ASP A 166 -8.75 3.36 8.18
N PRO A 167 -8.72 4.02 7.00
CA PRO A 167 -8.24 3.39 5.76
C PRO A 167 -6.75 3.06 5.74
N TYR A 168 -5.92 3.65 6.63
CA TYR A 168 -4.46 3.53 6.56
C TYR A 168 -3.75 3.41 7.90
N PHE A 169 -4.44 3.65 9.02
CA PHE A 169 -3.83 3.68 10.35
C PHE A 169 -4.48 2.68 11.30
N LYS A 170 -3.66 2.04 12.14
CA LYS A 170 -4.10 1.13 13.21
C LYS A 170 -3.53 1.61 14.54
N CYS A 171 -4.40 1.89 15.50
CA CYS A 171 -4.04 2.45 16.82
C CYS A 171 -3.62 1.39 17.84
N GLU A 172 -3.86 0.11 17.56
CA GLU A 172 -3.59 -0.97 18.48
C GLU A 172 -2.09 -1.06 18.78
N ASN A 173 -1.76 -1.14 20.08
CA ASN A 173 -0.38 -1.16 20.56
C ASN A 173 0.51 -2.22 19.89
N MET A 174 -0.06 -3.35 19.47
CA MET A 174 0.69 -4.41 18.79
C MET A 174 1.36 -3.97 17.48
N TYR A 175 0.84 -2.92 16.83
CA TYR A 175 1.39 -2.44 15.57
C TYR A 175 2.44 -1.35 15.73
N LYS A 176 2.83 -0.98 16.96
CA LYS A 176 3.84 0.05 17.21
C LYS A 176 5.19 -0.31 16.54
N PRO A 177 5.70 0.51 15.60
CA PRO A 177 6.94 0.21 14.89
C PRO A 177 8.16 0.13 15.81
N GLY A 178 8.20 0.91 16.89
CA GLY A 178 9.30 0.86 17.88
C GLY A 178 9.53 -0.53 18.48
N ASP A 179 8.45 -1.27 18.81
CA ASP A 179 8.55 -2.61 19.37
C ASP A 179 9.09 -3.60 18.33
N LEU A 180 8.59 -3.50 17.10
CA LEU A 180 9.07 -4.31 15.98
C LEU A 180 10.53 -3.99 15.63
N LEU A 181 10.91 -2.71 15.63
CA LEU A 181 12.26 -2.25 15.34
C LEU A 181 13.27 -2.83 16.32
N ASN A 182 12.95 -2.82 17.62
CA ASN A 182 13.79 -3.42 18.65
C ASN A 182 13.97 -4.92 18.41
N LYS A 183 12.89 -5.63 18.10
CA LYS A 183 12.94 -7.06 17.76
C LYS A 183 13.83 -7.33 16.54
N LEU A 184 13.69 -6.56 15.47
CA LEU A 184 14.50 -6.72 14.25
C LEU A 184 15.99 -6.44 14.49
N LYS A 185 16.33 -5.42 15.29
CA LYS A 185 17.72 -5.12 15.66
C LYS A 185 18.38 -6.27 16.41
N ILE A 186 17.68 -6.85 17.40
CA ILE A 186 18.17 -8.04 18.12
C ILE A 186 18.39 -9.21 17.16
N GLN A 187 17.46 -9.45 16.23
CA GLN A 187 17.61 -10.52 15.23
C GLN A 187 18.80 -10.27 14.29
N LEU A 188 19.01 -9.04 13.86
CA LEU A 188 20.15 -8.66 13.01
C LEU A 188 21.49 -8.87 13.71
N GLU A 189 21.58 -8.54 14.99
CA GLU A 189 22.76 -8.81 15.82
C GLU A 189 23.04 -10.31 15.93
N LEU A 190 22.00 -11.11 16.19
CA LEU A 190 22.12 -12.57 16.23
C LEU A 190 22.58 -13.15 14.88
N ILE A 191 22.05 -12.68 13.75
CA ILE A 191 22.49 -13.10 12.41
C ILE A 191 23.97 -12.73 12.19
N SER A 192 24.36 -11.50 12.57
CA SER A 192 25.73 -11.02 12.43
C SER A 192 26.71 -11.83 13.28
N ASN A 193 26.30 -12.24 14.48
CA ASN A 193 27.12 -13.04 15.39
C ASN A 193 27.12 -14.54 15.04
N ASN A 194 26.02 -15.06 14.48
CA ASN A 194 25.90 -16.44 13.99
C ASN A 194 26.58 -16.65 12.63
N GLY A 195 27.14 -15.61 12.00
CA GLY A 195 28.15 -15.75 10.95
C GLY A 195 29.38 -16.58 11.40
N GLY A 196 29.48 -16.96 12.68
CA GLY A 196 30.41 -17.96 13.22
C GLY A 196 29.85 -19.36 13.52
N LYS A 197 28.53 -19.63 13.44
CA LYS A 197 27.97 -20.99 13.62
C LYS A 197 26.69 -21.18 12.79
N ALA A 198 26.80 -22.08 11.81
CA ALA A 198 25.70 -22.60 11.00
C ALA A 198 24.49 -23.02 11.87
N ARG A 199 23.27 -22.75 11.39
CA ARG A 199 22.05 -23.33 11.96
C ARG A 199 21.35 -24.20 10.92
N GLU A 200 21.20 -25.45 11.31
CA GLU A 200 20.31 -26.47 10.76
C GLU A 200 18.85 -26.06 10.81
N ASP A 201 18.12 -26.62 9.86
CA ASP A 201 16.69 -26.54 9.62
C ASP A 201 15.84 -27.08 10.77
N VAL A 202 14.66 -26.47 10.97
CA VAL A 202 13.52 -27.18 11.57
C VAL A 202 12.27 -26.90 10.76
N ALA A 203 11.75 -27.97 10.14
CA ALA A 203 10.46 -28.04 9.48
C ALA A 203 9.32 -28.19 10.51
N ILE A 204 8.17 -27.51 10.29
CA ILE A 204 6.87 -27.93 10.83
C ILE A 204 5.80 -27.79 9.75
N THR A 205 5.01 -28.86 9.64
CA THR A 205 4.19 -29.33 8.53
C THR A 205 2.75 -28.77 8.53
N GLU A 206 2.33 -28.36 7.33
CA GLU A 206 1.02 -28.45 6.66
C GLU A 206 -0.28 -28.69 7.46
N LYS A 207 -1.04 -27.61 7.68
CA LYS A 207 -2.52 -27.56 7.51
C LYS A 207 -3.09 -26.13 7.40
N LYS A 208 -2.33 -25.19 6.79
CA LYS A 208 -2.73 -23.78 6.56
C LYS A 208 -2.81 -23.43 5.06
N THR A 209 -2.70 -24.44 4.19
CA THR A 209 -2.13 -24.30 2.86
C THR A 209 -3.08 -23.73 1.79
N THR A 210 -4.37 -23.52 2.06
CA THR A 210 -5.28 -22.94 1.04
C THR A 210 -5.52 -21.45 1.23
N PHE A 211 -5.64 -20.98 2.49
CA PHE A 211 -5.83 -19.55 2.80
C PHE A 211 -4.51 -18.76 2.73
N THR A 212 -3.41 -19.37 3.16
CA THR A 212 -2.08 -18.74 3.12
C THR A 212 -1.53 -18.63 1.71
N VAL A 213 -1.97 -19.44 0.73
CA VAL A 213 -1.44 -19.42 -0.65
C VAL A 213 -2.04 -18.30 -1.50
N ILE A 214 -3.31 -17.94 -1.32
CA ILE A 214 -3.96 -16.85 -2.06
C ILE A 214 -3.48 -15.50 -1.50
N VAL A 215 -3.44 -15.37 -0.17
CA VAL A 215 -2.81 -14.23 0.50
C VAL A 215 -1.33 -14.15 0.12
N LYS A 216 -0.55 -15.25 0.12
CA LYS A 216 0.83 -15.25 -0.41
C LYS A 216 0.94 -14.81 -1.86
N LYS A 217 -0.03 -15.09 -2.74
CA LYS A 217 0.06 -14.69 -4.16
C LYS A 217 -0.17 -13.19 -4.34
N ILE A 218 -1.14 -12.62 -3.64
CA ILE A 218 -1.37 -11.17 -3.61
C ILE A 218 -0.21 -10.46 -2.88
N TYR A 219 0.26 -11.02 -1.76
CA TYR A 219 1.39 -10.51 -0.97
C TYR A 219 2.76 -10.71 -1.64
N GLN A 220 3.03 -11.79 -2.37
CA GLN A 220 4.28 -11.94 -3.16
C GLN A 220 4.34 -10.93 -4.30
N LEU A 221 3.19 -10.59 -4.90
CA LEU A 221 3.10 -9.50 -5.87
C LEU A 221 3.26 -8.11 -5.23
N MET A 222 2.93 -7.95 -3.95
CA MET A 222 3.18 -6.72 -3.17
C MET A 222 4.64 -6.61 -2.68
N ILE A 223 5.24 -7.69 -2.18
CA ILE A 223 6.65 -7.75 -1.76
C ILE A 223 7.59 -7.55 -2.95
N GLN A 224 7.29 -8.11 -4.13
CA GLN A 224 8.07 -7.81 -5.34
C GLN A 224 8.03 -6.32 -5.70
N LYS A 225 6.92 -5.62 -5.43
CA LYS A 225 6.82 -4.17 -5.68
C LYS A 225 7.55 -3.33 -4.64
N ILE A 226 7.66 -3.79 -3.38
CA ILE A 226 8.51 -3.15 -2.34
C ILE A 226 9.99 -3.31 -2.70
N TYR A 227 10.42 -4.50 -3.17
CA TYR A 227 11.80 -4.71 -3.66
C TYR A 227 12.13 -3.87 -4.91
N ILE A 228 11.17 -3.66 -5.81
CA ILE A 228 11.35 -2.82 -7.01
C ILE A 228 11.48 -1.33 -6.66
N TRP A 229 10.87 -0.87 -5.56
CA TRP A 229 10.93 0.53 -5.09
C TRP A 229 12.18 0.88 -4.26
N ILE A 230 12.88 -0.12 -3.73
CA ILE A 230 14.16 0.08 -3.02
C ILE A 230 15.35 0.12 -4.02
N LEU A 231 15.13 -0.28 -5.28
CA LEU A 231 16.18 -0.40 -6.31
C LEU A 231 16.00 0.50 -7.55
N ASN A 232 15.03 1.42 -7.57
CA ASN A 232 14.87 2.48 -8.59
C ASN A 232 14.37 3.78 -7.95
#